data_AF-A0A6D2I8B1-F1
#
_entry.id   AF-A0A6D2I8B1-F1
#
_cell.length_a   1.000
_cell.length_b   1.000
_cell.length_c   1.000
_cell.angle_alpha   90.00
_cell.angle_beta   90.00
_cell.angle_gamma   90.00
#
_symmetry.space_group_name_H-M   'P 1'
#
loop_
_entity.id
_entity.type
_entity.pdbx_description
1 polymer ?
#
loop_
_entity_poly.entity_id
_entity_poly.type
_entity_poly.pdbx_seq_one_letter_code
_entity_poly.pdbx_strand_id
1 'polypeptide(L)'
;MIGPSAAMAKLAESDEDAAEYASNNDGSIVVIVGRWILYWNGQWDFKIDLSRMGRSIKLSSIGSVEGLRSRVAMLYGFQASPVSIELSYWIEDPIAELNGKGTQPVQIVCDKDVRVLKALNSAYKSVNIFVTVRERVGESLVILGP
;
A
#
# COMPACT_ATOMS: atom_id res chain seq x y z
N MET A 1 -26.29 49.49 -19.77
CA MET A 1 -26.03 48.18 -20.41
C MET A 1 -24.83 47.58 -19.71
N ILE A 2 -25.06 46.75 -18.68
CA ILE A 2 -24.01 46.17 -17.86
C ILE A 2 -23.60 44.88 -18.57
N GLY A 3 -22.40 44.87 -19.17
CA GLY A 3 -21.80 43.65 -19.73
C GLY A 3 -21.45 42.67 -18.60
N PRO A 4 -21.40 41.35 -18.86
CA PRO A 4 -21.09 40.37 -17.84
C PRO A 4 -19.69 40.63 -17.28
N SER A 5 -19.62 40.68 -15.94
CA SER A 5 -18.43 40.91 -15.14
C SER A 5 -17.38 39.82 -15.38
N ALA A 6 -16.11 40.21 -15.47
CA ALA A 6 -14.92 39.35 -15.58
C ALA A 6 -14.79 38.29 -14.46
N ALA A 7 -15.64 38.35 -13.43
CA ALA A 7 -15.75 37.33 -12.40
C ALA A 7 -16.29 35.98 -12.91
N MET A 8 -17.00 35.93 -14.04
CA MET A 8 -17.54 34.66 -14.57
C MET A 8 -16.55 33.87 -15.44
N ALA A 9 -15.49 34.50 -15.95
CA ALA A 9 -14.46 33.79 -16.72
C ALA A 9 -13.48 33.01 -15.81
N LYS A 10 -13.32 33.45 -14.56
CA LYS A 10 -12.33 32.87 -13.63
C LYS A 10 -12.84 31.65 -12.85
N LEU A 11 -14.09 31.26 -13.06
CA LEU A 11 -14.72 30.07 -12.45
C LEU A 11 -14.77 28.87 -13.42
N ALA A 12 -14.41 29.05 -14.69
CA ALA A 12 -14.39 27.97 -15.67
C ALA A 12 -12.99 27.32 -15.82
N GLU A 13 -11.91 28.05 -15.49
CA GLU A 13 -10.53 27.55 -15.61
C GLU A 13 -10.04 26.73 -14.40
N SER A 14 -10.81 26.62 -13.31
CA SER A 14 -10.37 25.87 -12.11
C SER A 14 -10.79 24.39 -12.10
N ASP A 15 -11.76 24.01 -12.92
CA ASP A 15 -12.33 22.65 -12.89
C ASP A 15 -11.65 21.70 -13.89
N GLU A 16 -11.10 22.23 -15.00
CA GLU A 16 -10.34 21.43 -15.97
C GLU A 16 -8.96 21.02 -15.41
N ASP A 17 -8.27 21.92 -14.70
CA ASP A 17 -6.99 21.60 -14.04
C ASP A 17 -7.18 20.58 -12.89
N ALA A 18 -8.25 20.72 -12.11
CA ALA A 18 -8.56 19.76 -11.03
C ALA A 18 -8.91 18.36 -11.58
N ALA A 19 -9.55 18.29 -12.76
CA ALA A 19 -9.82 17.03 -13.46
C ALA A 19 -8.56 16.40 -14.07
N GLU A 20 -7.60 17.22 -14.54
CA GLU A 20 -6.32 16.73 -15.06
C GLU A 20 -5.43 16.13 -13.95
N TYR A 21 -5.44 16.70 -12.74
CA TYR A 21 -4.79 16.12 -11.55
C TYR A 21 -5.55 14.90 -10.95
N ALA A 22 -6.83 14.73 -11.29
CA ALA A 22 -7.62 13.56 -10.88
C ALA A 22 -7.43 12.35 -11.82
N SER A 23 -6.90 12.56 -13.04
CA SER A 23 -6.78 11.53 -14.08
C SER A 23 -5.43 10.81 -14.14
N ASN A 24 -4.40 11.28 -13.43
CA ASN A 24 -3.06 10.69 -13.48
C ASN A 24 -2.70 9.84 -12.25
N ASN A 25 -3.65 9.08 -11.70
CA ASN A 25 -3.25 7.93 -10.89
C ASN A 25 -2.85 6.81 -11.87
N ASP A 26 -1.56 6.72 -12.19
CA ASP A 26 -1.03 5.66 -13.06
C ASP A 26 -1.21 4.24 -12.47
N GLY A 27 -1.88 4.14 -11.32
CA GLY A 27 -2.14 2.91 -10.60
C GLY A 27 -0.92 2.43 -9.83
N SER A 28 0.08 3.29 -9.63
CA SER A 28 1.23 2.99 -8.81
C SER A 28 0.86 2.92 -7.32
N ILE A 29 1.53 2.04 -6.60
CA ILE A 29 1.45 1.91 -5.14
C ILE A 29 2.83 1.76 -4.56
N VAL A 30 3.07 2.35 -3.39
CA VAL A 30 4.34 2.23 -2.68
C VAL A 30 4.36 0.95 -1.86
N VAL A 31 5.50 0.28 -1.87
CA VAL A 31 5.79 -0.94 -1.14
C VAL A 31 6.91 -0.66 -0.15
N ILE A 32 6.71 -1.05 1.11
CA ILE A 32 7.62 -0.77 2.22
C ILE A 32 7.97 -2.10 2.90
N VAL A 33 9.26 -2.38 3.07
CA VAL A 33 9.75 -3.58 3.76
C VAL A 33 9.95 -3.29 5.24
N GLY A 34 9.64 -4.25 6.09
CA GLY A 34 9.78 -4.13 7.54
C GLY A 34 9.12 -5.30 8.26
N ARG A 35 8.69 -5.06 9.50
CA ARG A 35 7.96 -6.03 10.31
C ARG A 35 6.84 -5.39 11.11
N TRP A 36 5.72 -6.10 11.21
CA TRP A 36 4.63 -5.74 12.11
C TRP A 36 5.00 -6.02 13.56
N ILE A 37 4.61 -5.11 14.45
CA ILE A 37 4.71 -5.21 15.90
C ILE A 37 3.30 -5.06 16.46
N LEU A 38 2.86 -6.05 17.24
CA LEU A 38 1.67 -5.94 18.08
C LEU A 38 2.12 -5.66 19.52
N TYR A 39 1.79 -4.49 20.03
CA TYR A 39 2.06 -4.14 21.41
C TYR A 39 1.04 -4.78 22.36
N TRP A 40 1.39 -4.86 23.64
CA TRP A 40 0.56 -5.44 24.70
C TRP A 40 -0.81 -4.74 24.87
N ASN A 41 -0.91 -3.48 24.44
CA ASN A 41 -2.14 -2.68 24.48
C ASN A 41 -3.03 -2.87 23.23
N GLY A 42 -2.71 -3.83 22.35
CA GLY A 42 -3.46 -4.10 21.12
C GLY A 42 -3.07 -3.24 19.92
N GLN A 43 -2.22 -2.22 20.10
CA GLN A 43 -1.81 -1.34 19.01
C GLN A 43 -0.85 -2.05 18.05
N TRP A 44 -1.08 -1.83 16.76
CA TRP A 44 -0.21 -2.30 15.69
C TRP A 44 0.70 -1.17 15.22
N ASP A 45 1.95 -1.51 14.94
CA ASP A 45 2.94 -0.61 14.36
C ASP A 45 3.80 -1.36 13.36
N PHE A 46 4.40 -0.64 12.43
CA PHE A 46 5.26 -1.21 11.40
C PHE A 46 6.67 -0.65 11.53
N LYS A 47 7.60 -1.49 11.98
CA LYS A 47 9.02 -1.13 12.02
C LYS A 47 9.61 -1.30 10.63
N ILE A 48 9.84 -0.17 9.96
CA ILE A 48 10.42 -0.10 8.61
C ILE A 48 11.87 -0.59 8.63
N ASP A 49 12.24 -1.39 7.65
CA ASP A 49 13.62 -1.72 7.36
C ASP A 49 14.29 -0.57 6.60
N LEU A 50 15.01 0.28 7.34
CA LEU A 50 15.67 1.46 6.78
C LEU A 50 16.79 1.12 5.77
N SER A 51 17.29 -0.12 5.75
CA SER A 51 18.26 -0.56 4.74
C SER A 51 17.62 -0.81 3.37
N ARG A 52 16.29 -0.94 3.32
CA ARG A 52 15.52 -1.24 2.11
C ARG A 52 14.52 -0.11 1.84
N MET A 53 14.98 0.89 1.09
CA MET A 53 14.13 2.01 0.67
C MET A 53 12.86 1.53 -0.03
N GLY A 54 11.74 2.23 0.21
CA GLY A 54 10.47 1.96 -0.45
C GLY A 54 10.57 1.94 -1.98
N ARG A 55 9.67 1.18 -2.61
CA ARG A 55 9.63 0.97 -4.06
C ARG A 55 8.21 1.16 -4.58
N SER A 56 8.08 1.70 -5.79
CA SER A 56 6.77 1.84 -6.45
C SER A 56 6.48 0.65 -7.36
N ILE A 57 5.24 0.15 -7.32
CA ILE A 57 4.73 -0.89 -8.22
C ILE A 57 3.50 -0.37 -8.95
N LYS A 58 3.47 -0.49 -10.27
CA LYS A 58 2.26 -0.30 -11.05
C LYS A 58 1.31 -1.48 -10.86
N LEU A 59 0.18 -1.29 -10.18
CA LEU A 59 -0.78 -2.35 -9.92
C LEU A 59 -1.52 -2.82 -11.19
N SER A 60 -1.59 -1.98 -12.23
CA SER A 60 -2.24 -2.34 -13.49
C SER A 60 -1.63 -3.58 -14.15
N SER A 61 -0.33 -3.83 -13.95
CA SER A 61 0.37 -5.01 -14.49
C SER A 61 0.30 -6.26 -13.61
N ILE A 62 -0.33 -6.19 -12.44
CA ILE A 62 -0.38 -7.30 -11.48
C ILE A 62 -1.70 -8.06 -11.61
N GLY A 63 -1.67 -9.31 -12.07
CA GLY A 63 -2.88 -10.12 -12.26
C GLY A 63 -3.31 -10.96 -11.06
N SER A 64 -2.38 -11.31 -10.17
CA SER A 64 -2.58 -12.27 -9.09
C SER A 64 -1.74 -11.93 -7.85
N VAL A 65 -2.05 -12.56 -6.72
CA VAL A 65 -1.26 -12.42 -5.48
C VAL A 65 0.18 -12.93 -5.68
N GLU A 66 0.34 -14.00 -6.45
CA GLU A 66 1.67 -14.57 -6.70
C GLU A 66 2.49 -13.69 -7.66
N GLY A 67 1.82 -13.05 -8.63
CA GLY A 67 2.44 -12.03 -9.46
C GLY A 67 2.91 -10.82 -8.64
N LEU A 68 2.14 -10.43 -7.62
CA LEU A 68 2.52 -9.36 -6.70
C LEU A 68 3.74 -9.76 -5.86
N ARG A 69 3.73 -10.96 -5.24
CA ARG A 69 4.89 -11.48 -4.49
C ARG A 69 6.14 -11.56 -5.35
N SER A 70 6.02 -12.12 -6.55
CA SER A 70 7.12 -12.21 -7.52
C SER A 70 7.67 -10.85 -7.90
N ARG A 71 6.80 -9.85 -8.09
CA ARG A 71 7.23 -8.48 -8.40
C ARG A 71 7.98 -7.83 -7.23
N VAL A 72 7.49 -8.02 -6.00
CA VAL A 72 8.15 -7.55 -4.78
C VAL A 72 9.51 -8.24 -4.62
N ALA A 73 9.58 -9.56 -4.80
CA ALA A 73 10.83 -10.32 -4.74
C ALA A 73 11.88 -9.77 -5.71
N MET A 74 11.48 -9.52 -6.96
CA MET A 74 12.34 -8.96 -8.00
C MET A 74 12.86 -7.56 -7.65
N LEU A 75 12.00 -6.69 -7.10
CA LEU A 75 12.36 -5.31 -6.78
C LEU A 75 13.37 -5.19 -5.64
N TYR A 76 13.31 -6.11 -4.69
CA TYR A 76 14.18 -6.12 -3.51
C TYR A 76 15.30 -7.17 -3.59
N GLY A 77 15.37 -7.94 -4.68
CA GLY A 77 16.40 -8.96 -4.89
C GLY A 77 16.29 -10.17 -3.96
N PHE A 78 15.08 -10.50 -3.48
CA PHE A 78 14.87 -11.68 -2.64
C PHE A 78 15.02 -12.96 -3.46
N GLN A 79 15.84 -13.91 -2.99
CA GLN A 79 15.99 -15.22 -3.62
C GLN A 79 14.80 -16.12 -3.23
N ALA A 80 14.25 -16.85 -4.21
CA ALA A 80 13.00 -17.62 -4.08
C ALA A 80 13.08 -18.83 -3.11
N SER A 81 14.28 -19.21 -2.65
CA SER A 81 14.49 -20.28 -1.67
C SER A 81 15.59 -19.78 -0.73
N PRO A 82 15.31 -19.34 0.51
CA PRO A 82 14.31 -19.85 1.46
C PRO A 82 13.25 -18.82 1.91
N VAL A 83 12.94 -17.81 1.10
CA VAL A 83 12.23 -16.61 1.57
C VAL A 83 10.71 -16.68 1.34
N SER A 84 9.93 -16.49 2.41
CA SER A 84 8.49 -16.21 2.39
C SER A 84 8.25 -14.70 2.40
N ILE A 85 7.38 -14.22 1.51
CA ILE A 85 6.99 -12.81 1.40
C ILE A 85 5.52 -12.68 1.81
N GLU A 86 5.32 -12.07 2.97
CA GLU A 86 4.00 -11.72 3.50
C GLU A 86 3.65 -10.30 3.07
N LEU A 87 2.45 -10.13 2.53
CA LEU A 87 1.96 -8.88 1.98
C LEU A 87 0.75 -8.42 2.77
N SER A 88 0.69 -7.13 3.09
CA SER A 88 -0.42 -6.54 3.82
C SER A 88 -0.61 -5.08 3.44
N TYR A 89 -1.77 -4.52 3.76
CA TYR A 89 -2.02 -3.09 3.74
C TYR A 89 -2.65 -2.67 5.06
N TRP A 90 -2.63 -1.38 5.35
CA TRP A 90 -3.18 -0.83 6.58
C TRP A 90 -4.02 0.40 6.26
N ILE A 91 -5.25 0.39 6.77
CA ILE A 91 -6.23 1.47 6.63
C ILE A 91 -6.84 1.64 8.01
N GLU A 92 -6.72 2.84 8.57
CA GLU A 92 -7.27 3.19 9.88
C GLU A 92 -8.74 2.78 9.98
N ASP A 93 -9.08 2.05 11.05
CA ASP A 93 -10.44 1.71 11.43
C ASP A 93 -10.76 2.46 12.74
N PRO A 94 -11.40 3.64 12.66
CA PRO A 94 -11.75 4.42 13.83
C PRO A 94 -12.59 3.65 14.85
N ILE A 95 -13.40 2.68 14.40
CA ILE A 95 -14.23 1.87 15.29
C ILE A 95 -13.35 0.86 16.06
N ALA A 96 -12.36 0.26 15.41
CA ALA A 96 -11.40 -0.61 16.08
C ALA A 96 -10.57 0.17 17.13
N GLU A 97 -10.16 1.39 16.80
CA GLU A 97 -9.44 2.28 17.72
C GLU A 97 -10.29 2.65 18.96
N LEU A 98 -11.54 3.06 18.75
CA LEU A 98 -12.46 3.40 19.85
C LEU A 98 -12.73 2.22 20.79
N ASN A 99 -12.66 0.99 20.27
CA ASN A 99 -12.82 -0.23 21.07
C ASN A 99 -11.52 -0.69 21.75
N GLY A 100 -10.43 0.08 21.65
CA GLY A 100 -9.14 -0.23 22.26
C GLY A 100 -8.43 -1.43 21.65
N LYS A 101 -8.84 -1.86 20.44
CA LYS A 101 -8.27 -3.05 19.76
C LYS A 101 -7.13 -2.70 18.80
N GLY A 102 -7.00 -1.42 18.44
CA GLY A 102 -6.11 -0.98 17.39
C GLY A 102 -6.55 -1.49 16.01
N THR A 103 -6.17 -0.75 14.98
CA THR A 103 -6.42 -1.16 13.60
C THR A 103 -5.43 -2.24 13.19
N GLN A 104 -5.90 -3.45 12.93
CA GLN A 104 -5.05 -4.55 12.47
C GLN A 104 -4.66 -4.41 10.98
N PRO A 105 -3.42 -4.75 10.59
CA PRO A 105 -3.06 -4.87 9.17
C PRO A 105 -3.84 -5.98 8.46
N VAL A 106 -4.30 -5.70 7.24
CA VAL A 106 -5.06 -6.64 6.42
C VAL A 106 -4.11 -7.39 5.50
N GLN A 107 -4.09 -8.72 5.61
CA GLN A 107 -3.24 -9.58 4.80
C GLN A 107 -3.76 -9.71 3.35
N ILE A 108 -2.83 -9.79 2.41
CA ILE A 108 -3.10 -10.03 0.99
C ILE A 108 -2.65 -11.47 0.68
N VAL A 109 -3.59 -12.41 0.73
CA VAL A 109 -3.30 -13.84 0.63
C VAL A 109 -3.82 -14.48 -0.65
N CYS A 110 -4.80 -13.85 -1.31
CA CYS A 110 -5.41 -14.37 -2.53
C CYS A 110 -5.69 -13.27 -3.58
N ASP A 111 -6.07 -13.68 -4.79
CA ASP A 111 -6.35 -12.77 -5.91
C ASP A 111 -7.53 -11.81 -5.65
N LYS A 112 -8.48 -12.22 -4.80
CA LYS A 112 -9.56 -11.33 -4.37
C LYS A 112 -9.01 -10.13 -3.59
N ASP A 113 -8.02 -10.35 -2.73
CA ASP A 113 -7.41 -9.29 -1.93
C ASP A 113 -6.64 -8.31 -2.81
N VAL A 114 -5.99 -8.80 -3.88
CA VAL A 114 -5.33 -7.95 -4.88
C VAL A 114 -6.35 -7.07 -5.60
N ARG A 115 -7.54 -7.58 -5.93
CA ARG A 115 -8.61 -6.77 -6.51
C ARG A 115 -9.10 -5.70 -5.54
N VAL A 116 -9.25 -6.04 -4.26
CA VAL A 116 -9.62 -5.07 -3.21
C VAL A 116 -8.55 -3.99 -3.07
N LEU A 117 -7.27 -4.37 -2.99
CA LEU A 117 -6.15 -3.44 -2.95
C LEU A 117 -6.15 -2.47 -4.14
N LYS A 118 -6.41 -2.96 -5.36
CA LYS A 118 -6.52 -2.11 -6.55
C LYS A 118 -7.64 -1.09 -6.42
N ALA A 119 -8.83 -1.54 -5.98
CA ALA A 119 -9.96 -0.64 -5.77
C ALA A 119 -9.64 0.42 -4.69
N LEU A 120 -8.98 0.00 -3.61
CA LEU A 120 -8.52 0.88 -2.54
C LEU A 120 -7.50 1.89 -3.04
N ASN A 121 -6.47 1.49 -3.79
CA ASN A 121 -5.47 2.39 -4.35
C ASN A 121 -6.06 3.40 -5.34
N SER A 122 -7.11 3.01 -6.07
CA SER A 122 -7.85 3.92 -6.94
C SER A 122 -8.67 4.94 -6.16
N ALA A 123 -9.27 4.54 -5.03
CA ALA A 123 -10.12 5.41 -4.20
C ALA A 123 -9.32 6.28 -3.21
N TYR A 124 -8.21 5.75 -2.67
CA TYR A 124 -7.38 6.34 -1.64
C TYR A 124 -5.93 6.42 -2.13
N LYS A 125 -5.42 7.64 -2.31
CA LYS A 125 -4.07 7.88 -2.85
C LYS A 125 -2.92 7.55 -1.86
N SER A 126 -3.22 7.15 -0.63
CA SER A 126 -2.26 6.98 0.47
C SER A 126 -2.06 5.52 0.92
N VAL A 127 -2.67 4.54 0.25
CA VAL A 127 -2.52 3.13 0.63
C VAL A 127 -1.12 2.64 0.26
N ASN A 128 -0.47 1.97 1.20
CA ASN A 128 0.84 1.34 0.99
C ASN A 128 0.72 -0.19 1.13
N ILE A 129 1.59 -0.91 0.44
CA ILE A 129 1.82 -2.33 0.69
C ILE A 129 2.96 -2.47 1.69
N PHE A 130 2.70 -3.12 2.80
CA PHE A 130 3.68 -3.51 3.80
C PHE A 130 4.14 -4.94 3.56
N VAL A 131 5.44 -5.14 3.50
CA VAL A 131 6.10 -6.40 3.18
C VAL A 131 6.88 -6.89 4.39
N THR A 132 6.49 -8.05 4.90
CA THR A 132 7.28 -8.78 5.89
C THR A 132 7.96 -9.96 5.19
N VAL A 133 9.27 -10.04 5.35
CA VAL A 133 10.10 -11.06 4.70
C VAL A 133 10.53 -12.04 5.77
N ARG A 134 10.34 -13.34 5.53
CA ARG A 134 10.78 -14.41 6.45
C ARG A 134 11.68 -15.39 5.72
N GLU A 135 12.87 -15.67 6.25
CA GLU A 135 13.73 -16.75 5.78
C GLU A 135 13.40 -18.04 6.51
N ARG A 136 13.37 -19.15 5.77
CA ARG A 136 13.41 -20.47 6.36
C ARG A 136 14.84 -20.84 6.77
N VAL A 137 15.10 -20.85 8.07
CA VAL A 137 16.35 -21.36 8.66
C VAL A 137 16.04 -22.71 9.30
N GLY A 138 16.41 -23.80 8.60
CA GLY A 138 16.03 -25.17 8.99
C GLY A 138 14.52 -25.40 8.86
N GLU A 139 13.85 -25.71 9.97
CA GLU A 139 12.39 -25.87 10.04
C GLU A 139 11.65 -24.59 10.50
N SER A 140 12.38 -23.52 10.85
CA SER A 140 11.81 -22.29 11.40
C SER A 140 11.80 -21.15 10.38
N LEU A 141 10.79 -20.26 10.46
CA LEU A 141 10.73 -19.01 9.71
C LEU A 141 11.22 -17.84 10.59
N VAL A 142 12.32 -17.20 10.19
CA VAL A 142 12.95 -16.07 10.86
C VAL A 142 12.73 -14.81 10.03
N ILE A 143 12.37 -13.68 10.66
CA ILE A 143 12.16 -12.42 9.91
C ILE A 143 13.51 -11.91 9.36
N LEU A 144 13.57 -11.62 8.06
CA LEU A 144 14.74 -11.08 7.36
C LEU A 144 14.76 -9.55 7.38
N GLY A 145 15.56 -8.98 8.28
CA GLY A 145 15.75 -7.54 8.43
C GLY A 145 15.98 -7.20 9.91
N PRO A 146 16.55 -6.02 10.24
CA PRO A 146 16.91 -5.67 11.62
C PRO A 146 15.72 -5.65 12.62
#